data_AF-A0A8J5UES5-F1
#
_entry.id   AF-A0A8J5UES5-F1
#
_cell.length_a   1.000
_cell.length_b   1.000
_cell.length_c   1.000
_cell.angle_alpha   90.00
_cell.angle_beta   90.00
_cell.angle_gamma   90.00
#
_symmetry.space_group_name_H-M   'P 1'
#
loop_
_entity.id
_entity.type
_entity.pdbx_description
1 polymer ?
#
loop_
_entity_poly.entity_id
_entity_poly.type
_entity_poly.pdbx_seq_one_letter_code
_entity_poly.pdbx_strand_id
1 'polypeptide(L)'
;MLLSWLLLLITILYISKVSSLPDSSQSCVTNQNIPFTGYKVEYQLNIRDFTGEYHLLYCNDNKLLYDLNLNESIPWTEPLNFSKTDRANTLILARRKTFALRTFPIYLPNTLVGSVYYTDDINGFDIHSRENITSSLKSIPLLASNVIRNWIEMTYKLDLIYHVPILTTPGIDSKRYKIGFFESNKELNNWDKYISMSEDYNYNYDSRVLVRQAVDRALKQINLVIDGSRLVKSRLKNSEVKDWNGKVFWKLILLSKTLKESAFQNLLERIEKSFSV
;
A
#
# COMPACT_ATOMS: atom_id res chain seq x y z
N MET A 1 -0.73 46.35 -17.34
CA MET A 1 0.04 45.78 -16.21
C MET A 1 -0.82 45.47 -15.00
N LEU A 2 -1.44 46.46 -14.34
CA LEU A 2 -2.22 46.29 -13.08
C LEU A 2 -3.13 45.04 -13.02
N LEU A 3 -3.92 44.77 -14.06
CA LEU A 3 -4.84 43.62 -14.10
C LEU A 3 -4.14 42.25 -13.97
N SER A 4 -2.92 42.12 -14.50
CA SER A 4 -2.12 40.89 -14.41
C SER A 4 -1.55 40.68 -13.00
N TRP A 5 -1.15 41.76 -12.32
CA TRP A 5 -0.76 41.71 -10.91
C TRP A 5 -1.93 41.37 -10.01
N LEU A 6 -3.13 41.91 -10.29
CA LEU A 6 -4.34 41.60 -9.55
C LEU A 6 -4.70 40.09 -9.68
N LEU A 7 -4.64 39.54 -10.90
CA LEU A 7 -4.86 38.11 -11.14
C LEU A 7 -3.82 37.21 -10.44
N LEU A 8 -2.54 37.59 -10.45
CA LEU A 8 -1.49 36.87 -9.73
C LEU A 8 -1.73 36.88 -8.21
N LEU A 9 -2.09 38.04 -7.65
CA LEU A 9 -2.34 38.20 -6.22
C LEU A 9 -3.62 37.47 -5.79
N ILE A 10 -4.67 37.47 -6.62
CA ILE A 10 -5.88 36.66 -6.41
C ILE A 10 -5.55 35.16 -6.44
N THR A 11 -4.73 34.68 -7.39
CA THR A 11 -4.36 33.25 -7.43
C THR A 11 -3.49 32.84 -6.24
N ILE A 12 -2.53 33.68 -5.81
CA ILE A 12 -1.75 33.45 -4.58
C ILE A 12 -2.67 33.38 -3.35
N LEU A 13 -3.64 34.30 -3.21
CA LEU A 13 -4.62 34.30 -2.11
C LEU A 13 -5.59 33.11 -2.17
N TYR A 14 -5.88 32.57 -3.36
CA TYR A 14 -6.71 31.37 -3.52
C TYR A 14 -5.93 30.11 -3.13
N ILE A 15 -4.65 30.04 -3.49
CA ILE A 15 -3.73 28.97 -3.09
C ILE A 15 -3.53 28.98 -1.57
N SER A 16 -3.34 30.15 -0.94
CA SER A 16 -3.22 30.25 0.53
C SER A 16 -4.54 30.04 1.28
N LYS A 17 -5.67 29.86 0.57
CA LYS A 17 -6.95 29.41 1.14
C LYS A 17 -7.22 27.91 0.93
N VAL A 18 -6.31 27.17 0.28
CA VAL A 18 -6.31 25.70 0.36
C VAL A 18 -5.95 25.32 1.78
N SER A 19 -6.96 24.96 2.57
CA SER A 19 -6.84 24.77 4.02
C SER A 19 -5.84 23.68 4.36
N SER A 20 -4.67 24.06 4.88
CA SER A 20 -3.76 23.13 5.55
C SER A 20 -4.46 22.57 6.79
N LEU A 21 -4.89 21.31 6.71
CA LEU A 21 -5.34 20.56 7.89
C LEU A 21 -4.18 20.53 8.90
N PRO A 22 -4.35 21.06 10.13
CA PRO A 22 -3.26 21.16 11.08
C PRO A 22 -2.74 19.76 11.45
N ASP A 23 -1.43 19.58 11.33
CA ASP A 23 -0.65 18.37 11.63
C ASP A 23 -1.04 17.05 10.93
N SER A 24 -2.01 17.03 10.01
CA SER A 24 -2.41 15.78 9.35
C SER A 24 -1.49 15.44 8.17
N SER A 25 -0.94 14.23 8.16
CA SER A 25 -0.21 13.72 6.99
C SER A 25 -1.18 13.20 5.93
N GLN A 26 -0.92 13.52 4.66
CA GLN A 26 -1.70 13.02 3.52
C GLN A 26 -1.67 11.48 3.46
N SER A 27 -0.56 10.84 3.82
CA SER A 27 -0.47 9.38 3.98
C SER A 27 -1.46 8.84 4.99
N CYS A 28 -1.81 9.59 6.03
CA CYS A 28 -2.70 9.14 7.10
C CYS A 28 -4.19 9.35 6.79
N VAL A 29 -4.58 10.41 6.08
CA VAL A 29 -5.99 10.69 5.76
C VAL A 29 -6.65 9.54 4.98
N THR A 30 -7.67 8.90 5.57
CA THR A 30 -8.55 7.93 4.87
C THR A 30 -9.93 8.50 4.59
N ASN A 31 -10.38 9.44 5.41
CA ASN A 31 -11.66 10.14 5.35
C ASN A 31 -11.44 11.55 5.94
N GLN A 32 -12.15 12.56 5.43
CA GLN A 32 -12.11 13.91 5.99
C GLN A 32 -12.91 14.00 7.31
N ASN A 33 -13.91 13.12 7.49
CA ASN A 33 -14.85 13.20 8.61
C ASN A 33 -14.51 12.28 9.79
N ILE A 34 -13.50 11.41 9.65
CA ILE A 34 -13.13 10.38 10.64
C ILE A 34 -11.60 10.30 10.72
N PRO A 35 -10.99 10.45 11.91
CA PRO A 35 -9.55 10.28 12.09
C PRO A 35 -9.11 8.82 11.84
N PHE A 36 -7.97 8.65 11.18
CA PHE A 36 -7.33 7.35 11.01
C PHE A 36 -6.22 7.14 12.04
N THR A 37 -6.34 6.03 12.78
CA THR A 37 -5.30 5.47 13.64
C THR A 37 -5.06 4.02 13.21
N GLY A 38 -3.78 3.63 13.10
CA GLY A 38 -3.38 2.30 12.63
C GLY A 38 -2.18 2.32 11.68
N TYR A 39 -1.88 1.17 11.08
CA TYR A 39 -0.73 0.99 10.20
C TYR A 39 -1.13 1.06 8.71
N LYS A 40 -0.21 1.55 7.87
CA LYS A 40 -0.32 1.51 6.41
C LYS A 40 0.99 1.04 5.79
N VAL A 41 0.90 0.35 4.66
CA VAL A 41 2.05 0.17 3.77
C VAL A 41 1.79 0.99 2.52
N GLU A 42 2.73 1.85 2.17
CA GLU A 42 2.74 2.58 0.89
C GLU A 42 4.03 2.30 0.11
N TYR A 43 4.04 2.69 -1.16
CA TYR A 43 5.20 2.64 -2.04
C TYR A 43 5.49 4.06 -2.53
N GLN A 44 6.64 4.59 -2.19
CA GLN A 44 7.09 5.94 -2.54
C GLN A 44 8.04 5.85 -3.73
N LEU A 45 7.79 6.62 -4.79
CA LEU A 45 8.69 6.76 -5.94
C LEU A 45 9.24 8.17 -6.01
N ASN A 46 10.55 8.32 -5.98
CA ASN A 46 11.20 9.55 -6.43
C ASN A 46 11.08 9.67 -7.95
N ILE A 47 10.29 10.63 -8.43
CA ILE A 47 9.97 10.82 -9.87
C ILE A 47 11.20 11.26 -10.67
N ARG A 48 12.21 11.85 -10.02
CA ARG A 48 13.46 12.31 -10.65
C ARG A 48 14.34 11.14 -11.07
N ASP A 49 14.62 10.25 -10.14
CA ASP A 49 15.60 9.17 -10.29
C ASP A 49 14.95 7.81 -10.61
N PHE A 50 13.61 7.74 -10.59
CA PHE A 50 12.78 6.53 -10.78
C PHE A 50 13.05 5.38 -9.81
N THR A 51 13.77 5.64 -8.72
CA THR A 51 13.93 4.75 -7.56
C THR A 51 12.70 4.81 -6.67
N GLY A 52 12.27 3.69 -6.11
CA GLY A 52 11.12 3.65 -5.21
C GLY A 52 11.18 2.54 -4.19
N GLU A 53 10.67 2.83 -3.00
CA GLU A 53 10.85 2.07 -1.76
C GLU A 53 9.48 1.87 -1.08
N TYR A 54 9.32 0.77 -0.35
CA TYR A 54 8.12 0.53 0.46
C TYR A 54 8.29 1.12 1.85
N HIS A 55 7.22 1.69 2.41
CA HIS A 55 7.23 2.32 3.73
C HIS A 55 6.11 1.73 4.59
N LEU A 56 6.45 1.30 5.81
CA LEU A 56 5.48 0.99 6.86
C LEU A 56 5.28 2.26 7.69
N LEU A 57 4.06 2.78 7.67
CA LEU A 57 3.69 4.00 8.38
C LEU A 57 2.77 3.66 9.56
N TYR A 58 2.91 4.38 10.67
CA TYR A 58 1.93 4.39 11.76
C TYR A 58 1.34 5.78 11.93
N CYS A 59 0.02 5.81 11.87
CA CYS A 59 -0.78 7.01 12.03
C CYS A 59 -1.52 6.96 13.37
N ASN A 60 -1.64 8.10 14.02
CA ASN A 60 -2.61 8.31 15.10
C ASN A 60 -3.35 9.64 14.87
N ASP A 61 -4.68 9.60 14.86
CA ASP A 61 -5.56 10.74 14.65
C ASP A 61 -5.21 11.58 13.41
N ASN A 62 -5.03 10.91 12.26
CA ASN A 62 -4.52 11.48 11.00
C ASN A 62 -3.09 12.08 11.04
N LYS A 63 -2.39 12.07 12.17
CA LYS A 63 -0.97 12.48 12.26
C LYS A 63 -0.07 11.28 11.97
N LEU A 64 0.98 11.48 11.18
CA LEU A 64 2.04 10.49 10.99
C LEU A 64 2.99 10.53 12.19
N LEU A 65 3.17 9.41 12.88
CA LEU A 65 4.05 9.33 14.06
C LEU A 65 5.36 8.59 13.77
N TYR A 66 5.31 7.57 12.90
CA TYR A 66 6.48 6.79 12.51
C TYR A 66 6.40 6.42 11.03
N ASP A 67 7.56 6.50 10.38
CA ASP A 67 7.82 6.04 9.02
C ASP A 67 9.04 5.12 9.06
N LEU A 68 8.85 3.85 8.68
CA LEU A 68 9.89 2.84 8.55
C LEU A 68 10.03 2.42 7.08
N ASN A 69 11.14 2.80 6.47
CA ASN A 69 11.54 2.31 5.16
C ASN A 69 11.80 0.79 5.20
N LEU A 70 11.19 0.06 4.26
CA LEU A 70 11.26 -1.39 4.06
C LEU A 70 12.18 -1.79 2.87
N ASN A 71 12.73 -0.80 2.16
CA ASN A 71 13.50 -0.93 0.92
C ASN A 71 12.66 -1.40 -0.28
N GLU A 72 13.27 -2.08 -1.26
CA GLU A 72 12.66 -2.44 -2.55
C GLU A 72 11.49 -3.44 -2.49
N SER A 73 11.21 -4.05 -1.33
CA SER A 73 10.12 -5.03 -1.18
C SER A 73 9.50 -4.99 0.21
N ILE A 74 8.34 -5.64 0.39
CA ILE A 74 7.74 -5.81 1.71
C ILE A 74 8.38 -7.06 2.36
N PRO A 75 9.12 -6.92 3.48
CA PRO A 75 9.75 -8.03 4.20
C PRO A 75 8.67 -8.84 4.94
N TRP A 76 8.17 -9.89 4.28
CA TRP A 76 7.16 -10.77 4.84
C TRP A 76 7.80 -11.78 5.80
N THR A 77 7.14 -12.06 6.92
CA THR A 77 7.56 -13.01 7.98
C THR A 77 8.89 -12.68 8.68
N GLU A 78 9.45 -11.50 8.42
CA GLU A 78 10.64 -10.96 9.08
C GLU A 78 10.27 -9.97 10.21
N PRO A 79 11.10 -9.83 11.27
CA PRO A 79 10.89 -8.87 12.35
C PRO A 79 11.27 -7.44 11.95
N LEU A 80 10.38 -6.49 12.24
CA LEU A 80 10.58 -5.08 11.97
C LEU A 80 10.61 -4.28 13.27
N ASN A 81 11.80 -3.75 13.60
CA ASN A 81 11.99 -2.86 14.74
C ASN A 81 11.40 -1.48 14.43
N PHE A 82 10.13 -1.28 14.80
CA PHE A 82 9.35 -0.14 14.36
C PHE A 82 9.63 1.16 15.15
N SER A 83 10.06 1.03 16.40
CA SER A 83 10.54 2.12 17.24
C SER A 83 12.07 2.11 17.36
N LYS A 84 12.68 3.30 17.39
CA LYS A 84 14.13 3.52 17.64
C LYS A 84 14.45 3.84 19.11
N THR A 85 13.56 3.46 20.02
CA THR A 85 13.66 3.69 21.47
C THR A 85 13.62 2.36 22.21
N ASP A 86 14.08 2.32 23.47
CA ASP A 86 14.29 1.10 24.27
C ASP A 86 13.01 0.30 24.64
N ARG A 87 11.88 0.62 24.01
CA ARG A 87 10.67 -0.21 23.96
C ARG A 87 10.50 -0.63 22.51
N ALA A 88 11.12 -1.75 22.15
CA ALA A 88 11.20 -2.24 20.79
C ALA A 88 9.86 -2.86 20.35
N ASN A 89 8.98 -2.02 19.81
CA ASN A 89 7.75 -2.45 19.14
C ASN A 89 8.13 -3.22 17.87
N THR A 90 8.41 -4.50 18.04
CA THR A 90 8.71 -5.43 16.96
C THR A 90 7.39 -5.81 16.28
N LEU A 91 7.33 -5.68 14.96
CA LEU A 91 6.17 -6.05 14.15
C LEU A 91 6.57 -7.14 13.15
N ILE A 92 5.68 -8.09 12.86
CA ILE A 92 5.88 -9.03 11.75
C ILE A 92 4.73 -8.86 10.74
N LEU A 93 5.07 -8.57 9.49
CA LEU A 93 4.12 -8.49 8.39
C LEU A 93 3.91 -9.88 7.79
N ALA A 94 2.67 -10.36 7.71
CA ALA A 94 2.33 -11.63 7.09
C ALA A 94 1.27 -11.45 5.99
N ARG A 95 1.31 -12.30 4.97
CA ARG A 95 0.34 -12.35 3.86
C ARG A 95 -0.34 -13.71 3.75
N ARG A 96 -1.53 -13.75 3.17
CA ARG A 96 -2.24 -14.99 2.83
C ARG A 96 -1.48 -15.75 1.74
N LYS A 97 -1.48 -17.09 1.83
CA LYS A 97 -0.83 -17.98 0.85
C LYS A 97 -1.25 -17.67 -0.60
N THR A 98 -2.53 -17.32 -0.81
CA THR A 98 -3.11 -16.90 -2.11
C THR A 98 -2.47 -15.68 -2.76
N PHE A 99 -1.73 -14.87 -2.01
CA PHE A 99 -1.03 -13.68 -2.50
C PHE A 99 0.49 -13.81 -2.46
N ALA A 100 1.02 -14.96 -2.02
CA ALA A 100 2.46 -15.15 -1.86
C ALA A 100 3.23 -15.16 -3.20
N LEU A 101 2.60 -15.66 -4.26
CA LEU A 101 3.16 -15.68 -5.62
C LEU A 101 2.86 -14.41 -6.44
N ARG A 102 2.22 -13.37 -5.86
CA ARG A 102 2.05 -12.09 -6.57
C ARG A 102 3.33 -11.26 -6.52
N THR A 103 3.91 -11.00 -7.69
CA THR A 103 5.02 -10.04 -7.87
C THR A 103 4.61 -8.59 -7.62
N PHE A 104 3.32 -8.27 -7.76
CA PHE A 104 2.78 -6.92 -7.57
C PHE A 104 1.83 -6.89 -6.38
N PRO A 105 2.03 -5.99 -5.39
CA PRO A 105 1.09 -5.81 -4.30
C PRO A 105 -0.07 -4.89 -4.71
N ILE A 106 -0.60 -5.05 -5.93
CA ILE A 106 -1.86 -4.43 -6.38
C ILE A 106 -2.97 -5.47 -6.16
N TYR A 107 -4.06 -5.03 -5.54
CA TYR A 107 -5.21 -5.86 -5.13
C TYR A 107 -6.51 -5.06 -5.30
N LEU A 108 -7.68 -5.71 -5.34
CA LEU A 108 -8.95 -4.99 -5.23
C LEU A 108 -9.09 -4.32 -3.85
N PRO A 109 -9.56 -3.07 -3.74
CA PRO A 109 -9.62 -2.35 -2.46
C PRO A 109 -10.50 -3.06 -1.42
N ASN A 110 -10.07 -3.04 -0.15
CA ASN A 110 -10.69 -3.73 0.99
C ASN A 110 -10.64 -5.28 0.93
N THR A 111 -9.81 -5.85 0.05
CA THR A 111 -9.44 -7.28 0.09
C THR A 111 -8.58 -7.56 1.32
N LEU A 112 -8.86 -8.62 2.07
CA LEU A 112 -7.98 -9.09 3.15
C LEU A 112 -6.74 -9.75 2.55
N VAL A 113 -5.60 -9.08 2.63
CA VAL A 113 -4.31 -9.51 2.05
C VAL A 113 -3.46 -10.24 3.09
N GLY A 114 -3.48 -9.81 4.35
CA GLY A 114 -2.51 -10.25 5.35
C GLY A 114 -2.82 -9.79 6.78
N SER A 115 -1.79 -9.71 7.61
CA SER A 115 -1.84 -9.28 9.01
C SER A 115 -0.57 -8.53 9.42
N VAL A 116 -0.69 -7.58 10.35
CA VAL A 116 0.40 -7.15 11.23
C VAL A 116 0.30 -7.96 12.52
N TYR A 117 1.33 -8.71 12.86
CA TYR A 117 1.49 -9.32 14.18
C TYR A 117 2.34 -8.43 15.07
N TYR A 118 2.00 -8.35 16.36
CA TYR A 118 2.70 -7.55 17.36
C TYR A 118 2.57 -8.20 18.76
N THR A 119 3.44 -7.78 19.68
CA THR A 119 3.42 -8.19 21.09
C THR A 119 3.30 -6.96 21.98
N ASP A 120 2.73 -7.13 23.18
CA ASP A 120 2.81 -6.13 24.26
C ASP A 120 4.11 -6.29 25.09
N ASP A 121 4.87 -7.38 24.88
CA ASP A 121 6.07 -7.70 25.66
C ASP A 121 7.24 -6.76 25.32
N ILE A 122 7.87 -6.23 26.37
CA ILE A 122 9.03 -5.32 26.31
C ILE A 122 10.25 -6.02 25.67
N ASN A 123 10.33 -7.35 25.76
CA ASN A 123 11.44 -8.15 25.24
C ASN A 123 11.37 -8.42 23.73
N GLY A 124 10.30 -7.99 23.03
CA GLY A 124 10.15 -8.17 21.59
C GLY A 124 9.79 -9.60 21.16
N PHE A 125 10.18 -10.00 19.95
CA PHE A 125 9.93 -11.34 19.42
C PHE A 125 11.21 -12.19 19.44
N ASP A 126 11.25 -13.24 20.26
CA ASP A 126 12.18 -14.33 20.06
C ASP A 126 11.63 -15.28 18.98
N ILE A 127 12.14 -15.16 17.75
CA ILE A 127 11.77 -16.01 16.61
C ILE A 127 12.33 -17.43 16.73
N HIS A 128 13.33 -17.66 17.59
CA HIS A 128 13.95 -18.96 17.78
C HIS A 128 13.16 -19.85 18.75
N SER A 129 12.52 -19.32 19.80
CA SER A 129 11.60 -20.06 20.67
C SER A 129 10.18 -20.23 20.08
N ARG A 130 10.11 -20.81 18.86
CA ARG A 130 8.88 -21.09 18.08
C ARG A 130 7.74 -21.76 18.85
N GLU A 131 8.01 -22.42 19.98
CA GLU A 131 7.05 -23.21 20.75
C GLU A 131 6.27 -22.41 21.80
N ASN A 132 6.72 -21.20 22.19
CA ASN A 132 6.14 -20.44 23.32
C ASN A 132 5.38 -19.15 22.95
N ILE A 133 5.37 -18.74 21.67
CA ILE A 133 4.90 -17.40 21.24
C ILE A 133 3.35 -17.27 21.22
N THR A 134 2.60 -18.33 21.55
CA THR A 134 1.15 -18.43 21.27
C THR A 134 0.22 -17.69 22.23
N SER A 135 0.69 -17.23 23.40
CA SER A 135 -0.18 -16.73 24.48
C SER A 135 -0.29 -15.20 24.59
N SER A 136 0.69 -14.45 24.07
CA SER A 136 0.76 -12.98 24.14
C SER A 136 0.61 -12.28 22.78
N LEU A 137 0.72 -13.02 21.69
CA LEU A 137 0.73 -12.51 20.32
C LEU A 137 -0.63 -11.95 19.89
N LYS A 138 -0.63 -10.72 19.37
CA LYS A 138 -1.81 -10.06 18.80
C LYS A 138 -1.67 -9.87 17.30
N SER A 139 -2.80 -9.81 16.60
CA SER A 139 -2.86 -9.72 15.14
C SER A 139 -3.92 -8.71 14.69
N ILE A 140 -3.58 -7.89 13.69
CA ILE A 140 -4.49 -6.92 13.06
C ILE A 140 -4.52 -7.17 11.54
N PRO A 141 -5.70 -7.29 10.90
CA PRO A 141 -5.79 -7.53 9.46
C PRO A 141 -5.17 -6.41 8.62
N LEU A 142 -4.37 -6.78 7.62
CA LEU A 142 -3.94 -5.91 6.54
C LEU A 142 -4.89 -6.04 5.35
N LEU A 143 -5.55 -4.94 5.03
CA LEU A 143 -6.45 -4.82 3.88
C LEU A 143 -5.74 -4.09 2.74
N ALA A 144 -6.11 -4.45 1.50
CA ALA A 144 -5.75 -3.68 0.32
C ALA A 144 -6.29 -2.24 0.40
N SER A 145 -5.43 -1.26 0.22
CA SER A 145 -5.84 0.14 0.12
C SER A 145 -6.34 0.46 -1.30
N ASN A 146 -7.02 1.60 -1.48
CA ASN A 146 -7.43 2.05 -2.82
C ASN A 146 -6.26 2.75 -3.52
N VAL A 147 -5.49 1.99 -4.32
CA VAL A 147 -4.34 2.48 -5.10
C VAL A 147 -4.63 3.71 -5.97
N ILE A 148 -5.90 3.96 -6.36
CA ILE A 148 -6.30 5.15 -7.14
C ILE A 148 -6.07 6.45 -6.34
N ARG A 149 -6.20 6.38 -5.01
CA ARG A 149 -6.00 7.50 -4.07
C ARG A 149 -4.54 7.91 -3.87
N ASN A 150 -3.62 7.38 -4.68
CA ASN A 150 -2.24 7.86 -4.75
C ASN A 150 -2.17 9.38 -5.04
N TRP A 151 -1.11 10.04 -4.57
CA TRP A 151 -0.86 11.48 -4.76
C TRP A 151 0.61 11.74 -5.10
N ILE A 152 0.93 13.01 -5.35
CA ILE A 152 2.31 13.49 -5.52
C ILE A 152 2.56 14.52 -4.42
N GLU A 153 3.69 14.41 -3.76
CA GLU A 153 4.19 15.37 -2.78
C GLU A 153 5.50 15.99 -3.27
N MET A 154 5.81 17.21 -2.83
CA MET A 154 7.06 17.88 -3.13
C MET A 154 7.83 18.08 -1.83
N THR A 155 9.02 17.46 -1.74
CA THR A 155 9.88 17.57 -0.56
C THR A 155 10.46 18.99 -0.42
N TYR A 156 11.00 19.29 0.76
CA TYR A 156 11.78 20.52 0.99
C TYR A 156 13.03 20.66 0.11
N LYS A 157 13.46 19.57 -0.57
CA LYS A 157 14.56 19.56 -1.56
C LYS A 157 14.09 19.84 -2.99
N LEU A 158 12.78 20.03 -3.20
CA LEU A 158 12.10 20.12 -4.50
C LEU A 158 12.08 18.80 -5.31
N ASP A 159 12.57 17.69 -4.74
CA ASP A 159 12.34 16.35 -5.30
C ASP A 159 10.86 15.97 -5.14
N LEU A 160 10.27 15.42 -6.20
CA LEU A 160 8.85 15.03 -6.26
C LEU A 160 8.70 13.53 -5.96
N ILE A 161 7.87 13.19 -4.96
CA ILE A 161 7.59 11.81 -4.56
C ILE A 161 6.15 11.45 -4.97
N TYR A 162 5.98 10.28 -5.61
CA TYR A 162 4.69 9.70 -5.94
C TYR A 162 4.34 8.62 -4.92
N HIS A 163 3.32 8.84 -4.11
CA HIS A 163 2.94 7.94 -3.01
C HIS A 163 1.77 7.03 -3.42
N VAL A 164 2.00 5.72 -3.53
CA VAL A 164 0.96 4.73 -3.82
C VAL A 164 0.57 4.00 -2.53
N PRO A 165 -0.66 4.18 -1.99
CA PRO A 165 -1.09 3.43 -0.82
C PRO A 165 -1.39 1.98 -1.21
N ILE A 166 -0.71 1.03 -0.57
CA ILE A 166 -0.72 -0.41 -0.91
C ILE A 166 -1.63 -1.18 0.07
N LEU A 167 -1.33 -1.10 1.37
CA LEU A 167 -2.08 -1.77 2.44
C LEU A 167 -2.48 -0.78 3.54
N THR A 168 -3.52 -1.11 4.29
CA THR A 168 -3.98 -0.38 5.47
C THR A 168 -4.60 -1.36 6.46
N THR A 169 -4.41 -1.13 7.76
CA THR A 169 -5.30 -1.72 8.75
C THR A 169 -6.68 -1.08 8.63
N PRO A 170 -7.79 -1.76 8.99
CA PRO A 170 -9.07 -1.11 9.11
C PRO A 170 -9.04 -0.11 10.27
N GLY A 171 -9.53 1.10 10.04
CA GLY A 171 -9.73 2.11 11.09
C GLY A 171 -10.92 1.79 12.00
N ILE A 172 -10.95 2.42 13.16
CA ILE A 172 -11.86 2.15 14.28
C ILE A 172 -13.35 2.13 13.86
N ASP A 173 -13.78 3.09 13.03
CA ASP A 173 -15.18 3.21 12.55
C ASP A 173 -15.49 2.41 11.27
N SER A 174 -14.67 1.43 10.90
CA SER A 174 -14.92 0.64 9.69
C SER A 174 -16.22 -0.17 9.80
N LYS A 175 -17.27 0.25 9.09
CA LYS A 175 -18.58 -0.43 9.12
C LYS A 175 -18.53 -1.91 8.70
N ARG A 176 -17.46 -2.34 8.00
CA ARG A 176 -17.17 -3.75 7.65
C ARG A 176 -16.39 -4.49 8.74
N TYR A 177 -15.60 -3.79 9.56
CA TYR A 177 -14.73 -4.33 10.62
C TYR A 177 -14.98 -3.56 11.91
N LYS A 178 -16.17 -3.75 12.50
CA LYS A 178 -16.56 -3.07 13.75
C LYS A 178 -15.59 -3.41 14.88
N ILE A 179 -15.47 -2.50 15.85
CA ILE A 179 -14.88 -2.78 17.17
C ILE A 179 -15.50 -4.09 17.71
N GLY A 180 -14.65 -5.02 18.13
CA GLY A 180 -15.02 -6.42 18.39
C GLY A 180 -14.66 -7.41 17.27
N PHE A 181 -14.18 -6.96 16.11
CA PHE A 181 -13.47 -7.80 15.12
C PHE A 181 -12.03 -8.11 15.57
N PHE A 182 -11.40 -7.16 16.27
CA PHE A 182 -10.05 -7.29 16.84
C PHE A 182 -10.05 -8.08 18.18
N GLU A 183 -11.21 -8.56 18.63
CA GLU A 183 -11.33 -9.50 19.75
C GLU A 183 -11.28 -10.93 19.20
N SER A 184 -10.18 -11.64 19.41
CA SER A 184 -10.00 -13.04 19.00
C SER A 184 -10.97 -14.01 19.70
N ASN A 185 -11.53 -13.62 20.85
CA ASN A 185 -12.40 -14.45 21.70
C ASN A 185 -13.86 -14.57 21.20
N LYS A 186 -14.10 -14.44 19.88
CA LYS A 186 -15.40 -14.74 19.25
C LYS A 186 -15.20 -15.78 18.16
N GLU A 187 -15.68 -17.00 18.44
CA GLU A 187 -15.50 -18.25 17.67
C GLU A 187 -15.84 -18.16 16.16
N LEU A 188 -16.56 -17.11 15.77
CA LEU A 188 -16.94 -16.82 14.39
C LEU A 188 -15.81 -16.18 13.55
N ASN A 189 -14.82 -15.52 14.15
CA ASN A 189 -13.95 -14.59 13.42
C ASN A 189 -12.60 -15.17 12.95
N ASN A 190 -12.64 -16.26 12.18
CA ASN A 190 -11.48 -17.00 11.67
C ASN A 190 -10.79 -16.33 10.45
N TRP A 191 -10.50 -15.02 10.51
CA TRP A 191 -9.93 -14.26 9.39
C TRP A 191 -8.42 -14.49 9.20
N ASP A 192 -7.73 -14.78 10.30
CA ASP A 192 -6.30 -15.05 10.42
C ASP A 192 -5.93 -16.49 10.04
N LYS A 193 -6.88 -17.44 10.09
CA LYS A 193 -6.73 -18.88 9.76
C LYS A 193 -5.90 -19.22 8.49
N TYR A 194 -5.79 -18.30 7.53
CA TYR A 194 -5.04 -18.50 6.28
C TYR A 194 -3.79 -17.59 6.16
N ILE A 195 -3.32 -17.06 7.28
CA ILE A 195 -2.17 -16.17 7.48
C ILE A 195 -1.32 -16.77 8.59
N SER A 196 0.00 -16.77 8.44
CA SER A 196 0.91 -17.10 9.54
C SER A 196 2.14 -16.21 9.47
N MET A 197 2.65 -15.79 10.63
CA MET A 197 3.96 -15.15 10.78
C MET A 197 5.14 -16.11 10.57
N SER A 198 4.89 -17.41 10.42
CA SER A 198 5.90 -18.46 10.23
C SER A 198 5.80 -19.17 8.87
N GLU A 199 5.12 -18.57 7.89
CA GLU A 199 4.95 -19.14 6.55
C GLU A 199 6.20 -18.90 5.69
N ASP A 200 6.96 -19.95 5.39
CA ASP A 200 8.23 -19.91 4.61
C ASP A 200 8.09 -19.30 3.20
N TYR A 201 6.87 -19.21 2.66
CA TYR A 201 6.51 -18.78 1.28
C TYR A 201 7.28 -19.45 0.12
N ASN A 202 8.09 -20.46 0.41
CA ASN A 202 9.03 -21.13 -0.49
C ASN A 202 8.33 -22.15 -1.41
N TYR A 203 7.34 -21.67 -2.17
CA TYR A 203 6.58 -22.50 -3.09
C TYR A 203 7.39 -22.78 -4.37
N ASN A 204 7.92 -24.00 -4.46
CA ASN A 204 8.46 -24.53 -5.71
C ASN A 204 7.39 -24.51 -6.82
N TYR A 205 7.82 -24.26 -8.06
CA TYR A 205 7.15 -23.24 -8.90
C TYR A 205 6.46 -23.80 -10.17
N ASP A 206 5.89 -25.00 -10.14
CA ASP A 206 5.19 -25.54 -11.33
C ASP A 206 3.71 -25.10 -11.46
N SER A 207 3.47 -23.83 -11.14
CA SER A 207 2.28 -23.05 -11.50
C SER A 207 2.63 -21.83 -12.37
N ARG A 208 3.94 -21.56 -12.57
CA ARG A 208 4.42 -20.32 -13.20
C ARG A 208 3.97 -20.17 -14.67
N VAL A 209 3.63 -21.25 -15.39
CA VAL A 209 3.09 -21.17 -16.77
C VAL A 209 1.72 -20.48 -16.81
N LEU A 210 0.80 -20.84 -15.90
CA LEU A 210 -0.53 -20.23 -15.82
C LEU A 210 -0.45 -18.77 -15.36
N VAL A 211 0.38 -18.47 -14.36
CA VAL A 211 0.58 -17.10 -13.88
C VAL A 211 1.21 -16.21 -14.96
N ARG A 212 2.19 -16.71 -15.72
CA ARG A 212 2.75 -15.98 -16.87
C ARG A 212 1.69 -15.72 -17.93
N GLN A 213 0.88 -16.71 -18.31
CA GLN A 213 -0.22 -16.50 -19.25
C GLN A 213 -1.28 -15.50 -18.74
N ALA A 214 -1.58 -15.48 -17.44
CA ALA A 214 -2.50 -14.51 -16.85
C ALA A 214 -1.93 -13.09 -16.86
N VAL A 215 -0.65 -12.93 -16.49
CA VAL A 215 0.09 -11.66 -16.59
C VAL A 215 0.14 -11.21 -18.06
N ASP A 216 0.54 -12.05 -19.01
CA ASP A 216 0.64 -11.69 -20.43
C ASP A 216 -0.73 -11.29 -21.03
N ARG A 217 -1.83 -11.93 -20.62
CA ARG A 217 -3.19 -11.54 -21.01
C ARG A 217 -3.57 -10.17 -20.43
N ALA A 218 -3.28 -9.93 -19.14
CA ALA A 218 -3.49 -8.62 -18.51
C ALA A 218 -2.63 -7.53 -19.19
N LEU A 219 -1.36 -7.82 -19.47
CA LEU A 219 -0.43 -6.92 -20.17
C LEU A 219 -0.86 -6.63 -21.60
N LYS A 220 -1.45 -7.60 -22.31
CA LYS A 220 -2.02 -7.37 -23.63
C LYS A 220 -3.17 -6.36 -23.57
N GLN A 221 -4.05 -6.44 -22.56
CA GLN A 221 -5.11 -5.42 -22.37
C GLN A 221 -4.56 -4.07 -21.90
N ILE A 222 -3.60 -4.05 -20.97
CA ILE A 222 -2.93 -2.83 -20.48
C ILE A 222 -2.22 -2.10 -21.64
N ASN A 223 -1.47 -2.82 -22.47
CA ASN A 223 -0.81 -2.25 -23.64
C ASN A 223 -1.82 -1.70 -24.67
N LEU A 224 -2.94 -2.40 -24.93
CA LEU A 224 -3.99 -1.88 -25.84
C LEU A 224 -4.58 -0.54 -25.36
N VAL A 225 -4.82 -0.36 -24.05
CA VAL A 225 -5.29 0.93 -23.50
C VAL A 225 -4.21 2.01 -23.56
N ILE A 226 -2.93 1.63 -23.36
CA ILE A 226 -1.79 2.57 -23.43
C ILE A 226 -1.49 3.00 -24.87
N ASP A 227 -1.59 2.10 -25.85
CA ASP A 227 -1.39 2.42 -27.27
C ASP A 227 -2.48 3.37 -27.80
N GLY A 228 -3.69 3.32 -27.25
CA GLY A 228 -4.73 4.32 -27.48
C GLY A 228 -4.43 5.71 -26.88
N SER A 229 -3.48 5.83 -25.94
CA SER A 229 -3.19 7.08 -25.22
C SER A 229 -1.80 7.64 -25.52
N ARG A 230 -1.72 8.47 -26.56
CA ARG A 230 -0.47 9.12 -27.05
C ARG A 230 0.39 9.76 -25.96
N LEU A 231 -0.23 10.37 -24.93
CA LEU A 231 0.47 10.98 -23.79
C LEU A 231 1.21 9.96 -22.91
N VAL A 232 0.58 8.82 -22.59
CA VAL A 232 1.16 7.77 -21.72
C VAL A 232 2.30 7.07 -22.46
N LYS A 233 2.09 6.75 -23.75
CA LYS A 233 3.10 6.15 -24.63
C LYS A 233 4.35 7.02 -24.79
N SER A 234 4.21 8.35 -24.78
CA SER A 234 5.34 9.29 -24.80
C SER A 234 6.15 9.23 -23.49
N ARG A 235 5.50 9.41 -22.32
CA ARG A 235 6.20 9.42 -21.03
C ARG A 235 6.87 8.08 -20.68
N LEU A 236 6.23 6.95 -21.01
CA LEU A 236 6.79 5.61 -20.76
C LEU A 236 7.99 5.23 -21.67
N LYS A 237 8.22 5.95 -22.78
CA LYS A 237 9.35 5.66 -23.67
C LYS A 237 10.68 6.15 -23.09
N ASN A 238 10.64 7.07 -22.13
CA ASN A 238 11.81 7.77 -21.59
C ASN A 238 12.21 7.32 -20.17
N SER A 239 11.50 6.38 -19.54
CA SER A 239 11.85 5.92 -18.18
C SER A 239 12.74 4.68 -18.20
N GLU A 240 13.95 4.79 -17.63
CA GLU A 240 14.94 3.70 -17.52
C GLU A 240 14.60 2.64 -16.45
N VAL A 241 13.32 2.30 -16.28
CA VAL A 241 12.91 1.25 -15.33
C VAL A 241 13.40 -0.10 -15.87
N LYS A 242 14.61 -0.52 -15.47
CA LYS A 242 15.33 -1.66 -16.10
C LYS A 242 14.57 -2.98 -15.96
N ASP A 243 13.97 -3.23 -14.81
CA ASP A 243 13.10 -4.38 -14.58
C ASP A 243 11.77 -4.30 -15.37
N TRP A 244 11.36 -5.44 -15.91
CA TRP A 244 10.08 -5.62 -16.59
C TRP A 244 8.90 -5.49 -15.63
N ASN A 245 9.01 -5.97 -14.39
CA ASN A 245 7.93 -5.90 -13.42
C ASN A 245 7.66 -4.44 -13.01
N GLY A 246 8.69 -3.67 -12.64
CA GLY A 246 8.57 -2.24 -12.36
C GLY A 246 7.87 -1.46 -13.49
N LYS A 247 8.18 -1.75 -14.76
CA LYS A 247 7.47 -1.16 -15.92
C LYS A 247 5.97 -1.49 -15.92
N VAL A 248 5.56 -2.69 -15.51
CA VAL A 248 4.15 -3.12 -15.43
C VAL A 248 3.40 -2.40 -14.31
N PHE A 249 4.01 -2.30 -13.12
CA PHE A 249 3.44 -1.56 -11.99
C PHE A 249 3.15 -0.11 -12.38
N TRP A 250 4.13 0.60 -12.93
CA TRP A 250 3.94 2.00 -13.34
C TRP A 250 2.94 2.21 -14.47
N LYS A 251 2.81 1.24 -15.39
CA LYS A 251 1.74 1.23 -16.39
C LYS A 251 0.34 1.20 -15.75
N LEU A 252 0.13 0.35 -14.74
CA LEU A 252 -1.15 0.27 -14.01
C LEU A 252 -1.44 1.55 -13.23
N ILE A 253 -0.45 2.10 -12.54
CA ILE A 253 -0.61 3.35 -11.76
C ILE A 253 -0.92 4.56 -12.66
N LEU A 254 -0.26 4.68 -13.83
CA LEU A 254 -0.60 5.72 -14.81
C LEU A 254 -2.01 5.54 -15.38
N LEU A 255 -2.42 4.30 -15.69
CA LEU A 255 -3.80 4.02 -16.12
C LEU A 255 -4.84 4.40 -15.07
N SER A 256 -4.51 4.28 -13.77
CA SER A 256 -5.37 4.69 -12.66
C SER A 256 -5.66 6.20 -12.60
N LYS A 257 -4.89 7.02 -13.32
CA LYS A 257 -5.13 8.48 -13.45
C LYS A 257 -5.75 8.88 -14.79
N THR A 258 -5.58 8.08 -15.85
CA THR A 258 -6.19 8.36 -17.17
C THR A 258 -7.61 7.81 -17.32
N LEU A 259 -7.97 6.77 -16.57
CA LEU A 259 -9.30 6.15 -16.61
C LEU A 259 -10.20 6.71 -15.50
N LYS A 260 -11.52 6.75 -15.75
CA LYS A 260 -12.52 6.97 -14.69
C LYS A 260 -12.42 5.86 -13.65
N GLU A 261 -12.61 6.17 -12.36
CA GLU A 261 -12.46 5.20 -11.26
C GLU A 261 -13.23 3.89 -11.52
N SER A 262 -14.51 3.96 -11.90
CA SER A 262 -15.31 2.77 -12.22
C SER A 262 -14.76 1.93 -13.38
N ALA A 263 -14.12 2.55 -14.38
CA ALA A 263 -13.46 1.83 -15.46
C ALA A 263 -12.15 1.16 -15.00
N PHE A 264 -11.41 1.78 -14.07
CA PHE A 264 -10.21 1.18 -13.48
C PHE A 264 -10.53 0.05 -12.49
N GLN A 265 -11.56 0.20 -11.65
CA GLN A 265 -12.03 -0.90 -10.78
C GLN A 265 -12.49 -2.10 -11.62
N ASN A 266 -13.27 -1.86 -12.70
CA ASN A 266 -13.66 -2.91 -13.66
C ASN A 266 -12.45 -3.58 -14.36
N LEU A 267 -11.34 -2.86 -14.56
CA LEU A 267 -10.09 -3.44 -15.08
C LEU A 267 -9.41 -4.31 -14.02
N LEU A 268 -9.29 -3.83 -12.77
CA LEU A 268 -8.74 -4.63 -11.66
C LEU A 268 -9.55 -5.91 -11.42
N GLU A 269 -10.89 -5.84 -11.44
CA GLU A 269 -11.74 -7.02 -11.31
C GLU A 269 -11.48 -8.08 -12.38
N ARG A 270 -11.28 -7.66 -13.64
CA ARG A 270 -10.96 -8.58 -14.75
C ARG A 270 -9.57 -9.20 -14.59
N ILE A 271 -8.62 -8.43 -14.06
CA ILE A 271 -7.27 -8.91 -13.75
C ILE A 271 -7.32 -9.92 -12.61
N GLU A 272 -8.03 -9.64 -11.50
CA GLU A 272 -8.15 -10.57 -10.38
C GLU A 272 -8.91 -11.86 -10.75
N LYS A 273 -9.99 -11.74 -11.54
CA LYS A 273 -10.71 -12.91 -12.12
C LYS A 273 -9.84 -13.75 -13.07
N SER A 274 -8.75 -13.17 -13.61
CA SER A 274 -7.76 -13.90 -14.41
C SER A 274 -6.69 -14.61 -13.57
N PHE A 275 -6.63 -14.35 -12.25
CA PHE A 275 -5.73 -14.98 -11.28
C PHE A 275 -6.45 -15.92 -10.30
N SER A 276 -7.78 -16.01 -10.34
CA SER A 276 -8.61 -16.82 -9.43
C SER A 276 -9.11 -18.11 -10.10
N VAL A 277 -8.18 -18.87 -10.71
CA VAL A 277 -8.41 -20.18 -11.33
C VAL A 277 -7.61 -21.22 -10.56
#